data_AF-A0A6G8AGY9-F1
#
_entry.id   AF-A0A6G8AGY9-F1
#
_cell.length_a   1.000
_cell.length_b   1.000
_cell.length_c   1.000
_cell.angle_alpha   90.00
_cell.angle_beta   90.00
_cell.angle_gamma   90.00
#
_symmetry.space_group_name_H-M   'P 1'
#
loop_
_entity.id
_entity.type
_entity.pdbx_description
1 polymer ?
#
loop_
_entity_poly.entity_id
_entity_poly.type
_entity_poly.pdbx_seq_one_letter_code
_entity_poly.pdbx_strand_id
1 'polypeptide(L)'
;MQKTRLAVLGRFSQWCGLALLSLALAAPMAQAAVKKPAKKQQVSSSVKKRSMARKVEPARKVARQGKTQRVRVQLPARGARNSLRAAAVAAPVVVAERQSFGQLAGLHKTDDPLDLKSSVALVVDQDTHEVLLSKNDKAVLPIASITKLMTGLLVAEAHLPLDEHLSITQDDVDTEKGSRSRLSVGTTLTRGELLHLALMSSENRAAHALGRTYPGGLAVFVAKMNAKAQQLGMKDTRYVEPTGLSSQNQSSARDLATLVGVAHGVPLLRELSTSPGYEVEVGRRTLQFNNTNRLVKSPAWDIGLQKTGYISEAGRCLVMQAEVAGRKLIMVFLDSAGKFSRLGDAERVRHWVEARSGR
;
A
#
# COMPACT_ATOMS: atom_id res chain seq x y z
N MET A 1 -35.14 -36.35 46.44
CA MET A 1 -34.78 -34.92 46.60
C MET A 1 -33.37 -34.83 47.15
N GLN A 2 -32.51 -34.00 46.52
CA GLN A 2 -31.24 -33.42 46.99
C GLN A 2 -30.15 -34.38 47.55
N LYS A 3 -29.10 -34.65 46.76
CA LYS A 3 -27.81 -33.92 46.69
C LYS A 3 -26.81 -34.38 47.76
N THR A 4 -25.73 -35.02 47.33
CA THR A 4 -24.49 -35.11 48.11
C THR A 4 -23.28 -35.03 47.17
N ARG A 5 -22.37 -34.11 47.48
CA ARG A 5 -21.08 -33.87 46.82
C ARG A 5 -19.97 -34.15 47.84
N LEU A 6 -18.85 -34.70 47.34
CA LEU A 6 -17.46 -34.68 47.87
C LEU A 6 -17.24 -35.31 49.26
N ALA A 7 -16.12 -35.94 49.61
CA ALA A 7 -14.90 -36.42 48.97
C ALA A 7 -14.12 -37.15 50.10
N VAL A 8 -12.96 -37.78 49.78
CA VAL A 8 -11.73 -37.87 50.61
C VAL A 8 -11.12 -39.28 50.89
N LEU A 9 -9.95 -39.47 50.26
CA LEU A 9 -8.66 -40.10 50.67
C LEU A 9 -8.46 -41.62 50.97
N GLY A 10 -7.35 -42.13 50.40
CA GLY A 10 -6.47 -43.18 50.95
C GLY A 10 -5.85 -44.09 49.88
N ARG A 11 -4.62 -43.83 49.38
CA ARG A 11 -3.32 -44.51 49.70
C ARG A 11 -3.28 -45.99 49.22
N PHE A 12 -2.26 -46.62 48.61
CA PHE A 12 -0.79 -46.54 48.56
C PHE A 12 -0.34 -47.57 47.48
N SER A 13 0.67 -47.37 46.63
CA SER A 13 2.00 -48.02 46.69
C SER A 13 2.54 -48.06 45.24
N GLN A 14 3.56 -47.26 44.91
CA GLN A 14 4.96 -47.67 44.67
C GLN A 14 5.13 -48.80 43.63
N TRP A 15 5.93 -48.56 42.59
CA TRP A 15 7.24 -49.20 42.40
C TRP A 15 8.15 -48.25 41.60
N CYS A 16 9.33 -48.03 42.17
CA CYS A 16 10.46 -47.26 41.64
C CYS A 16 11.48 -48.19 40.98
N GLY A 17 12.30 -47.62 40.10
CA GLY A 17 13.53 -48.21 39.56
C GLY A 17 13.89 -47.48 38.26
N LEU A 18 14.56 -46.32 38.25
CA LEU A 18 16.01 -46.09 38.48
C LEU A 18 16.86 -47.10 37.69
N ALA A 19 17.91 -46.75 36.94
CA ALA A 19 18.74 -45.55 36.91
C ALA A 19 19.76 -45.71 35.75
N LEU A 20 20.13 -44.63 35.07
CA LEU A 20 21.46 -43.96 35.13
C LEU A 20 22.49 -44.38 34.05
N LEU A 21 22.90 -43.34 33.31
CA LEU A 21 24.29 -42.90 32.98
C LEU A 21 25.25 -43.91 32.30
N SER A 22 26.15 -43.55 31.37
CA SER A 22 26.97 -42.33 31.27
C SER A 22 27.95 -42.42 30.07
N LEU A 23 28.41 -41.23 29.60
CA LEU A 23 29.73 -40.90 28.98
C LEU A 23 30.17 -41.66 27.70
N ALA A 24 30.96 -41.14 26.75
CA ALA A 24 31.47 -39.82 26.37
C ALA A 24 32.26 -39.99 25.05
N LEU A 25 32.63 -38.85 24.45
CA LEU A 25 33.82 -38.60 23.60
C LEU A 25 33.75 -38.75 22.06
N ALA A 26 34.34 -37.69 21.47
CA ALA A 26 35.09 -37.59 20.22
C ALA A 26 34.35 -37.15 18.94
N ALA A 27 34.44 -35.84 18.66
CA ALA A 27 34.55 -35.34 17.29
C ALA A 27 35.93 -35.69 16.72
N PRO A 28 36.05 -35.80 15.38
CA PRO A 28 36.97 -34.89 14.72
C PRO A 28 36.36 -34.18 13.50
N MET A 29 37.00 -33.05 13.24
CA MET A 29 36.87 -32.18 12.07
C MET A 29 37.06 -32.94 10.76
N ALA A 30 36.32 -32.54 9.72
CA ALA A 30 36.72 -32.77 8.33
C ALA A 30 36.56 -31.46 7.54
N GLN A 31 37.72 -30.86 7.30
CA GLN A 31 38.12 -29.89 6.30
C GLN A 31 37.07 -29.35 5.31
N ALA A 32 36.94 -28.02 5.36
CA ALA A 32 36.67 -27.19 4.20
C ALA A 32 37.71 -27.45 3.09
N ALA A 33 37.23 -27.79 1.89
CA ALA A 33 38.03 -27.74 0.67
C ALA A 33 37.76 -26.41 -0.05
N VAL A 34 38.77 -25.54 0.03
CA VAL A 34 38.92 -24.32 -0.76
C VAL A 34 39.01 -24.67 -2.25
N LYS A 35 38.11 -24.14 -3.07
CA LYS A 35 38.33 -23.96 -4.52
C LYS A 35 38.02 -22.51 -4.91
N LYS A 36 39.09 -21.71 -5.05
CA LYS A 36 39.15 -20.46 -5.82
C LYS A 36 40.02 -20.73 -7.07
N PRO A 37 40.01 -19.88 -8.11
CA PRO A 37 38.94 -19.70 -9.08
C PRO A 37 39.42 -20.07 -10.50
N ALA A 38 38.58 -20.67 -11.33
CA ALA A 38 38.90 -20.88 -12.74
C ALA A 38 38.75 -19.56 -13.52
N LYS A 39 39.81 -19.22 -14.25
CA LYS A 39 40.00 -18.04 -15.10
C LYS A 39 38.82 -17.80 -16.06
N LYS A 40 38.28 -16.59 -16.03
CA LYS A 40 37.54 -15.98 -17.13
C LYS A 40 38.48 -15.84 -18.33
N GLN A 41 38.22 -16.58 -19.40
CA GLN A 41 38.75 -16.25 -20.72
C GLN A 41 37.98 -15.04 -21.25
N GLN A 42 38.76 -13.99 -21.55
CA GLN A 42 38.36 -12.84 -22.32
C GLN A 42 37.93 -13.29 -23.72
N VAL A 43 36.69 -13.00 -24.09
CA VAL A 43 36.34 -12.78 -25.50
C VAL A 43 36.06 -11.30 -25.64
N SER A 44 37.03 -10.63 -26.23
CA SER A 44 36.97 -9.23 -26.65
C SER A 44 36.06 -9.12 -27.88
N SER A 45 34.90 -8.48 -27.75
CA SER A 45 34.18 -7.93 -28.89
C SER A 45 34.07 -6.41 -28.71
N SER A 46 35.07 -5.73 -29.27
CA SER A 46 35.10 -4.30 -29.49
C SER A 46 33.98 -3.88 -30.44
N VAL A 47 32.89 -3.30 -29.92
CA VAL A 47 31.92 -2.56 -30.73
C VAL A 47 32.23 -1.07 -30.62
N LYS A 48 32.78 -0.54 -31.71
CA LYS A 48 33.10 0.87 -31.93
C LYS A 48 31.87 1.74 -31.70
N LYS A 49 32.01 2.75 -30.82
CA LYS A 49 31.19 3.95 -30.81
C LYS A 49 31.26 4.61 -32.20
N ARG A 50 30.13 4.70 -32.89
CA ARG A 50 29.93 5.60 -34.02
C ARG A 50 28.90 6.65 -33.58
N SER A 51 29.41 7.83 -33.26
CA SER A 51 28.64 9.06 -33.13
C SER A 51 28.09 9.46 -34.49
N MET A 52 26.77 9.54 -34.63
CA MET A 52 26.11 10.24 -35.74
C MET A 52 25.16 11.26 -35.11
N ALA A 53 25.70 12.45 -34.85
CA ALA A 53 24.90 13.64 -34.67
C ALA A 53 24.32 14.02 -36.05
N ARG A 54 23.00 14.02 -36.20
CA ARG A 54 22.36 14.62 -37.37
C ARG A 54 21.30 15.61 -36.91
N LYS A 55 21.74 16.87 -36.96
CA LYS A 55 20.97 18.11 -36.85
C LYS A 55 19.87 18.11 -37.93
N VAL A 56 18.62 18.30 -37.54
CA VAL A 56 17.50 18.53 -38.45
C VAL A 56 16.89 19.89 -38.09
N GLU A 57 17.16 20.88 -38.92
CA GLU A 57 16.44 22.15 -39.00
C GLU A 57 15.69 22.22 -40.35
N PRO A 58 14.60 22.98 -40.44
CA PRO A 58 13.48 22.65 -41.32
C PRO A 58 13.60 23.21 -42.74
N ALA A 59 13.00 22.47 -43.68
CA ALA A 59 12.93 22.80 -45.08
C ALA A 59 11.98 23.98 -45.37
N ARG A 60 12.54 24.96 -46.07
CA ARG A 60 11.93 26.12 -46.69
C ARG A 60 10.95 25.67 -47.79
N LYS A 61 9.66 26.04 -47.69
CA LYS A 61 8.68 25.88 -48.80
C LYS A 61 8.39 27.22 -49.48
N VAL A 62 8.37 27.10 -50.79
CA VAL A 62 8.36 28.14 -51.83
C VAL A 62 6.98 28.78 -51.96
N ALA A 63 6.96 30.09 -52.13
CA ALA A 63 5.78 30.89 -52.46
C ALA A 63 5.35 30.68 -53.91
N ARG A 64 4.03 30.53 -54.14
CA ARG A 64 3.40 30.84 -55.43
C ARG A 64 2.16 31.70 -55.18
N GLN A 65 2.22 32.91 -55.74
CA GLN A 65 1.17 33.92 -55.76
C GLN A 65 0.13 33.57 -56.83
N GLY A 66 -1.15 33.65 -56.47
CA GLY A 66 -2.28 33.74 -57.40
C GLY A 66 -3.11 34.96 -57.02
N LYS A 67 -3.16 35.96 -57.90
CA LYS A 67 -3.92 37.20 -57.75
C LYS A 67 -5.40 36.95 -58.06
N THR A 68 -6.32 37.59 -57.35
CA THR A 68 -7.53 38.17 -57.94
C THR A 68 -8.06 39.30 -57.06
N GLN A 69 -8.26 40.44 -57.71
CA GLN A 69 -8.71 41.72 -57.15
C GLN A 69 -10.18 41.66 -56.74
N ARG A 70 -10.54 42.32 -55.63
CA ARG A 70 -11.89 42.86 -55.46
C ARG A 70 -11.85 44.29 -54.91
N VAL A 71 -12.72 45.07 -55.53
CA VAL A 71 -12.87 46.53 -55.55
C VAL A 71 -13.10 47.13 -54.16
N ARG A 72 -12.47 48.28 -53.93
CA ARG A 72 -12.60 49.11 -52.73
C ARG A 72 -13.81 50.04 -52.90
N VAL A 73 -14.88 49.81 -52.13
CA VAL A 73 -15.95 50.80 -51.93
C VAL A 73 -15.76 51.38 -50.53
N GLN A 74 -15.58 52.69 -50.47
CA GLN A 74 -15.31 53.45 -49.25
C GLN A 74 -16.65 54.03 -48.76
N LEU A 75 -17.06 53.68 -47.55
CA LEU A 75 -18.20 54.30 -46.85
C LEU A 75 -17.72 54.81 -45.47
N PRO A 76 -18.25 55.96 -44.99
CA PRO A 76 -17.62 56.74 -43.93
C PRO A 76 -17.89 56.20 -42.53
N ALA A 77 -16.94 56.48 -41.64
CA ALA A 77 -16.90 56.07 -40.25
C ALA A 77 -18.14 56.52 -39.45
N ARG A 78 -18.75 55.58 -38.73
CA ARG A 78 -19.69 55.84 -37.63
C ARG A 78 -19.22 55.13 -36.36
N GLY A 79 -19.05 55.94 -35.32
CA GLY A 79 -18.77 55.65 -33.91
C GLY A 79 -18.58 54.19 -33.48
N ALA A 80 -17.33 53.82 -33.21
CA ALA A 80 -17.00 52.64 -32.43
C ALA A 80 -17.40 52.85 -30.96
N ARG A 81 -18.58 52.36 -30.58
CA ARG A 81 -18.85 52.01 -29.18
C ARG A 81 -18.11 50.71 -28.89
N ASN A 82 -16.94 50.82 -28.27
CA ASN A 82 -16.21 49.68 -27.73
C ASN A 82 -17.02 49.04 -26.59
N SER A 83 -17.90 48.10 -26.92
CA SER A 83 -18.36 47.12 -25.93
C SER A 83 -17.27 46.08 -25.76
N LEU A 84 -16.37 46.31 -24.80
CA LEU A 84 -15.48 45.28 -24.28
C LEU A 84 -16.35 44.18 -23.66
N ARG A 85 -16.70 43.15 -24.45
CA ARG A 85 -17.13 41.88 -23.89
C ARG A 85 -15.89 41.22 -23.30
N ALA A 86 -15.60 41.54 -22.04
CA ALA A 86 -14.70 40.75 -21.23
C ALA A 86 -15.27 39.33 -21.18
N ALA A 87 -14.63 38.39 -21.87
CA ALA A 87 -14.88 36.98 -21.65
C ALA A 87 -14.47 36.70 -20.20
N ALA A 88 -15.45 36.52 -19.33
CA ALA A 88 -15.21 36.10 -17.96
C ALA A 88 -14.55 34.71 -18.03
N VAL A 89 -13.23 34.69 -17.84
CA VAL A 89 -12.50 33.45 -17.56
C VAL A 89 -13.03 33.01 -16.21
N ALA A 90 -13.92 32.01 -16.20
CA ALA A 90 -14.40 31.40 -14.97
C ALA A 90 -13.18 30.95 -14.18
N ALA A 91 -12.94 31.57 -13.02
CA ALA A 91 -11.91 31.12 -12.10
C ALA A 91 -12.16 29.63 -11.81
N PRO A 92 -11.10 28.80 -11.72
CA PRO A 92 -11.29 27.41 -11.36
C PRO A 92 -12.01 27.38 -10.01
N VAL A 93 -13.18 26.72 -9.99
CA VAL A 93 -13.88 26.45 -8.74
C VAL A 93 -12.94 25.56 -7.93
N VAL A 94 -12.23 26.17 -6.98
CA VAL A 94 -11.48 25.43 -5.96
C VAL A 94 -12.54 24.80 -5.08
N VAL A 95 -12.98 23.59 -5.44
CA VAL A 95 -13.78 22.76 -4.54
C VAL A 95 -12.87 22.52 -3.33
N ALA A 96 -13.16 23.19 -2.22
CA ALA A 96 -12.46 22.94 -0.97
C ALA A 96 -12.50 21.43 -0.71
N GLU A 97 -11.33 20.79 -0.61
CA GLU A 97 -11.28 19.37 -0.27
C GLU A 97 -12.07 19.20 1.04
N ARG A 98 -13.05 18.29 1.03
CA ARG A 98 -13.83 17.97 2.23
C ARG A 98 -12.86 17.63 3.35
N GLN A 99 -13.07 18.24 4.52
CA GLN A 99 -12.25 17.96 5.68
C GLN A 99 -12.33 16.47 6.03
N SER A 100 -11.19 15.90 6.42
CA SER A 100 -11.12 14.53 6.91
C SER A 100 -11.72 14.41 8.31
N PHE A 101 -11.99 13.19 8.75
CA PHE A 101 -12.53 12.93 10.08
C PHE A 101 -11.55 13.35 11.18
N GLY A 102 -10.24 13.18 10.97
CA GLY A 102 -9.23 13.63 11.93
C GLY A 102 -9.10 15.15 11.99
N GLN A 103 -9.33 15.86 10.88
CA GLN A 103 -9.44 17.32 10.89
C GLN A 103 -10.67 17.81 11.66
N LEU A 104 -11.83 17.20 11.41
CA LEU A 104 -13.09 17.52 12.12
C LEU A 104 -12.98 17.24 13.63
N ALA A 105 -12.29 16.16 14.00
CA ALA A 105 -12.02 15.81 15.40
C ALA A 105 -10.89 16.64 16.04
N GLY A 106 -10.23 17.54 15.31
CA GLY A 106 -9.16 18.41 15.83
C GLY A 106 -7.85 17.69 16.13
N LEU A 107 -7.65 16.46 15.65
CA LEU A 107 -6.49 15.61 15.96
C LEU A 107 -5.16 16.18 15.44
N HIS A 108 -5.20 17.07 14.46
CA HIS A 108 -4.02 17.78 13.93
C HIS A 108 -3.43 18.80 14.92
N LYS A 109 -4.14 19.14 16.01
CA LYS A 109 -3.69 20.11 17.02
C LYS A 109 -2.88 19.47 18.15
N THR A 110 -2.76 18.14 18.17
CA THR A 110 -1.95 17.43 19.15
C THR A 110 -0.48 17.81 18.96
N ASP A 111 0.16 18.26 20.04
CA ASP A 111 1.58 18.60 20.04
C ASP A 111 2.44 17.39 19.66
N ASP A 112 3.43 17.63 18.82
CA ASP A 112 4.21 16.59 18.17
C ASP A 112 5.63 17.11 17.87
N PRO A 113 6.65 16.59 18.57
CA PRO A 113 8.02 17.07 18.42
C PRO A 113 8.64 16.77 17.04
N LEU A 114 8.04 15.89 16.24
CA LEU A 114 8.49 15.59 14.87
C LEU A 114 7.72 16.36 13.79
N ASP A 115 6.78 17.23 14.18
CA ASP A 115 5.92 17.99 13.27
C ASP A 115 5.33 17.09 12.16
N LEU A 116 4.81 15.91 12.55
CA LEU A 116 4.18 14.99 11.61
C LEU A 116 2.89 15.63 11.09
N LYS A 117 2.69 15.52 9.78
CA LYS A 117 1.48 16.02 9.13
C LYS A 117 0.32 15.03 9.21
N SER A 118 0.60 13.83 9.69
CA SER A 118 -0.40 12.86 10.14
C SER A 118 -0.97 13.28 11.48
N SER A 119 -2.30 13.28 11.59
CA SER A 119 -2.97 13.53 12.86
C SER A 119 -2.89 12.34 13.81
N VAL A 120 -2.67 11.14 13.28
CA VAL A 120 -2.43 9.92 14.05
C VAL A 120 -1.14 9.27 13.58
N ALA A 121 -0.26 8.93 14.51
CA ALA A 121 0.96 8.20 14.22
C ALA A 121 1.28 7.18 15.32
N LEU A 122 1.80 6.02 14.93
CA LEU A 122 2.31 5.01 15.84
C LEU A 122 3.54 4.35 15.21
N VAL A 123 4.63 4.26 15.97
CA VAL A 123 5.87 3.60 15.58
C VAL A 123 6.23 2.60 16.68
N VAL A 124 6.30 1.32 16.31
CA VAL A 124 6.53 0.22 17.24
C VAL A 124 7.65 -0.66 16.71
N ASP A 125 8.52 -1.11 17.60
CA ASP A 125 9.46 -2.18 17.28
C ASP A 125 8.71 -3.52 17.16
N GLN A 126 8.86 -4.18 16.03
CA GLN A 126 8.15 -5.41 15.72
C GLN A 126 8.56 -6.57 16.64
N ASP A 127 9.83 -6.63 17.04
CA ASP A 127 10.38 -7.76 17.78
C ASP A 127 10.18 -7.56 19.29
N THR A 128 10.31 -6.34 19.81
CA THR A 128 10.22 -6.05 21.25
C THR A 128 8.87 -5.49 21.70
N HIS A 129 8.03 -5.07 20.75
CA HIS A 129 6.78 -4.33 20.99
C HIS A 129 6.98 -2.98 21.72
N GLU A 130 8.20 -2.46 21.77
CA GLU A 130 8.47 -1.12 22.29
C GLU A 130 7.76 -0.06 21.43
N VAL A 131 7.00 0.83 22.06
CA VAL A 131 6.40 2.00 21.38
C VAL A 131 7.42 3.14 21.37
N LEU A 132 7.93 3.49 20.20
CA LEU A 132 8.90 4.57 20.02
C LEU A 132 8.20 5.92 19.90
N LEU A 133 7.10 5.96 19.16
CA LEU A 133 6.31 7.17 18.94
C LEU A 133 4.82 6.83 18.97
N SER A 134 4.03 7.65 19.66
CA SER A 134 2.58 7.55 19.70
C SER A 134 1.96 8.94 19.67
N LYS A 135 1.04 9.14 18.72
CA LYS A 135 0.26 10.36 18.53
C LYS A 135 -1.17 9.96 18.21
N ASN A 136 -2.11 10.27 19.11
CA ASN A 136 -3.53 9.96 18.96
C ASN A 136 -3.81 8.48 18.57
N ASP A 137 -2.99 7.54 19.05
CA ASP A 137 -2.95 6.16 18.55
C ASP A 137 -4.23 5.33 18.79
N LYS A 138 -5.10 5.79 19.69
CA LYS A 138 -6.44 5.23 19.98
C LYS A 138 -7.55 5.82 19.10
N ALA A 139 -7.27 6.84 18.30
CA ALA A 139 -8.30 7.45 17.45
C ALA A 139 -8.76 6.46 16.38
N VAL A 140 -10.07 6.26 16.30
CA VAL A 140 -10.71 5.40 15.30
C VAL A 140 -11.11 6.26 14.11
N LEU A 141 -10.45 6.02 12.97
CA LEU A 141 -10.61 6.82 11.77
C LEU A 141 -10.88 5.94 10.55
N PRO A 142 -11.51 6.50 9.49
CA PRO A 142 -11.52 5.85 8.19
C PRO A 142 -10.09 5.55 7.73
N ILE A 143 -9.83 4.32 7.27
CA ILE A 143 -8.47 3.86 6.93
C ILE A 143 -8.21 3.76 5.44
N ALA A 144 -9.20 4.11 4.63
CA ALA A 144 -9.14 3.98 3.19
C ALA A 144 -8.60 2.60 2.75
N SER A 145 -7.78 2.57 1.70
CA SER A 145 -7.22 1.34 1.14
C SER A 145 -6.21 0.59 2.01
N ILE A 146 -5.90 1.02 3.24
CA ILE A 146 -5.21 0.15 4.21
C ILE A 146 -6.05 -1.12 4.45
N THR A 147 -7.37 -1.02 4.32
CA THR A 147 -8.32 -2.15 4.26
C THR A 147 -7.82 -3.34 3.45
N LYS A 148 -7.20 -3.09 2.29
CA LYS A 148 -6.79 -4.16 1.36
C LYS A 148 -5.71 -5.08 1.94
N LEU A 149 -5.04 -4.67 3.01
CA LEU A 149 -4.10 -5.54 3.71
C LEU A 149 -4.83 -6.71 4.41
N MET A 150 -5.99 -6.45 5.03
CA MET A 150 -6.87 -7.51 5.57
C MET A 150 -7.43 -8.37 4.44
N THR A 151 -7.84 -7.76 3.32
CA THR A 151 -8.29 -8.49 2.12
C THR A 151 -7.21 -9.47 1.64
N GLY A 152 -5.97 -9.01 1.52
CA GLY A 152 -4.87 -9.86 1.10
C GLY A 152 -4.56 -10.97 2.09
N LEU A 153 -4.59 -10.67 3.40
CA LEU A 153 -4.39 -11.67 4.45
C LEU A 153 -5.40 -12.81 4.36
N LEU A 154 -6.70 -12.52 4.24
CA LEU A 154 -7.72 -13.55 4.12
C LEU A 154 -7.62 -14.38 2.84
N VAL A 155 -7.27 -13.75 1.72
CA VAL A 155 -7.08 -14.47 0.45
C VAL A 155 -5.89 -15.42 0.56
N ALA A 156 -4.78 -14.99 1.17
CA ALA A 156 -3.60 -15.80 1.36
C ALA A 156 -3.86 -16.99 2.32
N GLU A 157 -4.51 -16.74 3.45
CA GLU A 157 -4.85 -17.78 4.45
C GLU A 157 -5.88 -18.80 3.94
N ALA A 158 -6.72 -18.42 2.98
CA ALA A 158 -7.68 -19.33 2.39
C ALA A 158 -7.04 -20.37 1.45
N HIS A 159 -5.76 -20.21 1.10
CA HIS A 159 -5.02 -21.10 0.20
C HIS A 159 -5.75 -21.38 -1.12
N LEU A 160 -6.44 -20.37 -1.65
CA LEU A 160 -7.13 -20.47 -2.93
C LEU A 160 -6.11 -20.51 -4.08
N PRO A 161 -6.42 -21.19 -5.21
CA PRO A 161 -5.51 -21.24 -6.35
C PRO A 161 -5.21 -19.84 -6.89
N LEU A 162 -3.92 -19.48 -6.92
CA LEU A 162 -3.48 -18.15 -7.37
C LEU A 162 -3.59 -17.99 -8.90
N ASP A 163 -3.59 -19.10 -9.64
CA ASP A 163 -3.75 -19.18 -11.09
C ASP A 163 -5.22 -19.18 -11.54
N GLU A 164 -6.17 -19.24 -10.61
CA GLU A 164 -7.60 -19.15 -10.93
C GLU A 164 -7.91 -17.80 -11.60
N HIS A 165 -8.55 -17.85 -12.77
CA HIS A 165 -8.95 -16.68 -13.53
C HIS A 165 -10.23 -16.06 -12.97
N LEU A 166 -10.16 -14.79 -12.62
CA LEU A 166 -11.26 -14.00 -12.07
C LEU A 166 -11.57 -12.82 -12.99
N SER A 167 -12.84 -12.68 -13.37
CA SER A 167 -13.30 -11.57 -14.19
C SER A 167 -13.77 -10.39 -13.35
N ILE A 168 -13.36 -9.19 -13.75
CA ILE A 168 -13.94 -7.92 -13.29
C ILE A 168 -15.35 -7.79 -13.86
N THR A 169 -16.32 -7.55 -12.99
CA THR A 169 -17.74 -7.43 -13.30
C THR A 169 -18.24 -6.03 -12.99
N GLN A 170 -19.51 -5.76 -13.32
CA GLN A 170 -20.15 -4.50 -12.98
C GLN A 170 -20.22 -4.26 -11.46
N ASP A 171 -20.32 -5.33 -10.66
CA ASP A 171 -20.34 -5.26 -9.20
C ASP A 171 -19.02 -4.75 -8.61
N ASP A 172 -17.92 -4.85 -9.35
CA ASP A 172 -16.60 -4.38 -8.89
C ASP A 172 -16.39 -2.88 -9.14
N VAL A 173 -17.33 -2.23 -9.84
CA VAL A 173 -17.25 -0.81 -10.16
C VAL A 173 -17.65 0.01 -8.94
N ASP A 174 -16.77 0.94 -8.54
CA ASP A 174 -17.06 1.91 -7.50
C ASP A 174 -18.23 2.83 -7.86
N THR A 175 -19.31 2.74 -7.09
CA THR A 175 -20.48 3.63 -7.14
C THR A 175 -20.57 4.60 -5.96
N GLU A 176 -19.67 4.51 -4.98
CA GLU A 176 -19.67 5.33 -3.77
C GLU A 176 -18.81 6.60 -3.93
N LYS A 177 -17.55 6.44 -4.37
CA LYS A 177 -16.58 7.54 -4.49
C LYS A 177 -16.27 7.91 -5.95
N GLY A 178 -16.74 7.12 -6.92
CA GLY A 178 -16.47 7.35 -8.34
C GLY A 178 -14.98 7.24 -8.71
N SER A 179 -14.24 6.39 -7.99
CA SER A 179 -12.84 6.13 -8.24
C SER A 179 -12.62 5.50 -9.62
N ARG A 180 -11.54 5.93 -10.28
CA ARG A 180 -11.15 5.42 -11.58
C ARG A 180 -10.37 4.13 -11.43
N SER A 181 -10.58 3.20 -12.34
CA SER A 181 -9.79 1.98 -12.48
C SER A 181 -9.28 1.85 -13.91
N ARG A 182 -8.10 1.23 -14.06
CA ARG A 182 -7.56 0.84 -15.37
C ARG A 182 -8.09 -0.52 -15.83
N LEU A 183 -8.62 -1.33 -14.92
CA LEU A 183 -9.22 -2.61 -15.26
C LEU A 183 -10.67 -2.37 -15.69
N SER A 184 -10.99 -2.60 -16.96
CA SER A 184 -12.36 -2.52 -17.46
C SER A 184 -13.22 -3.69 -16.99
N VAL A 185 -14.54 -3.53 -16.98
CA VAL A 185 -15.46 -4.68 -16.86
C VAL A 185 -15.17 -5.66 -18.01
N GLY A 186 -15.13 -6.94 -17.70
CA GLY A 186 -14.73 -8.02 -18.60
C GLY A 186 -13.23 -8.34 -18.60
N THR A 187 -12.37 -7.50 -17.99
CA THR A 187 -10.96 -7.86 -17.78
C THR A 187 -10.89 -9.11 -16.91
N THR A 188 -10.11 -10.11 -17.33
CA THR A 188 -9.89 -11.35 -16.59
C THR A 188 -8.40 -11.47 -16.29
N LEU A 189 -8.07 -11.64 -15.01
CA LEU A 189 -6.71 -11.82 -14.51
C LEU A 189 -6.70 -12.97 -13.50
N THR A 190 -5.54 -13.56 -13.27
CA THR A 190 -5.39 -14.57 -12.22
C THR A 190 -5.59 -13.96 -10.84
N ARG A 191 -6.00 -14.76 -9.86
CA ARG A 191 -6.15 -14.35 -8.46
C ARG A 191 -4.86 -13.73 -7.91
N GLY A 192 -3.71 -14.28 -8.27
CA GLY A 192 -2.39 -13.76 -7.92
C GLY A 192 -2.14 -12.36 -8.48
N GLU A 193 -2.46 -12.13 -9.76
CA GLU A 193 -2.36 -10.79 -10.38
C GLU A 193 -3.31 -9.79 -9.70
N LEU A 194 -4.56 -10.17 -9.43
CA LEU A 194 -5.50 -9.28 -8.72
C LEU A 194 -5.00 -8.93 -7.31
N LEU A 195 -4.44 -9.90 -6.60
CA LEU A 195 -3.85 -9.69 -5.27
C LEU A 195 -2.64 -8.75 -5.35
N HIS A 196 -1.80 -8.92 -6.36
CA HIS A 196 -0.65 -8.05 -6.62
C HIS A 196 -1.09 -6.61 -6.86
N LEU A 197 -2.03 -6.39 -7.79
CA LEU A 197 -2.52 -5.06 -8.12
C LEU A 197 -3.23 -4.39 -6.94
N ALA A 198 -3.98 -5.15 -6.13
CA ALA A 198 -4.65 -4.67 -4.93
C ALA A 198 -3.66 -4.17 -3.86
N LEU A 199 -2.57 -4.90 -3.62
CA LEU A 199 -1.59 -4.56 -2.58
C LEU A 199 -0.60 -3.49 -3.03
N MET A 200 0.01 -3.67 -4.21
CA MET A 200 1.03 -2.76 -4.76
C MET A 200 0.43 -1.42 -5.21
N SER A 201 -0.56 -1.49 -6.10
CA SER A 201 -1.13 -0.32 -6.79
C SER A 201 -2.43 0.17 -6.19
N SER A 202 -2.93 -0.49 -5.14
CA SER A 202 -4.18 -0.14 -4.49
C SER A 202 -5.40 -0.23 -5.43
N GLU A 203 -5.37 -1.16 -6.39
CA GLU A 203 -6.42 -1.31 -7.40
C GLU A 203 -7.74 -1.76 -6.75
N ASN A 204 -8.81 -0.99 -6.93
CA ASN A 204 -10.08 -1.17 -6.21
C ASN A 204 -10.90 -2.33 -6.77
N ARG A 205 -10.98 -2.46 -8.10
CA ARG A 205 -11.79 -3.51 -8.74
C ARG A 205 -11.19 -4.89 -8.49
N ALA A 206 -9.86 -4.99 -8.47
CA ALA A 206 -9.14 -6.19 -8.09
C ALA A 206 -9.47 -6.62 -6.65
N ALA A 207 -9.37 -5.69 -5.69
CA ALA A 207 -9.71 -5.98 -4.30
C ALA A 207 -11.19 -6.36 -4.11
N HIS A 208 -12.10 -5.70 -4.82
CA HIS A 208 -13.52 -6.03 -4.78
C HIS A 208 -13.78 -7.41 -5.37
N ALA A 209 -13.22 -7.71 -6.55
CA ALA A 209 -13.34 -9.01 -7.20
C ALA A 209 -12.81 -10.15 -6.31
N LEU A 210 -11.68 -9.94 -5.61
CA LEU A 210 -11.15 -10.90 -4.64
C LEU A 210 -12.15 -11.21 -3.52
N GLY A 211 -12.80 -10.19 -2.96
CA GLY A 211 -13.82 -10.38 -1.92
C GLY A 211 -15.12 -11.00 -2.46
N ARG A 212 -15.57 -10.55 -3.65
CA ARG A 212 -16.79 -11.05 -4.31
C ARG A 212 -16.68 -12.52 -4.71
N THR A 213 -15.52 -12.94 -5.20
CA THR A 213 -15.25 -14.31 -5.68
C THR A 213 -14.72 -15.24 -4.57
N TYR A 214 -14.61 -14.76 -3.34
CA TYR A 214 -14.27 -15.60 -2.21
C TYR A 214 -15.37 -16.65 -1.97
N PRO A 215 -15.04 -17.89 -1.54
CA PRO A 215 -16.06 -18.91 -1.24
C PRO A 215 -17.12 -18.41 -0.25
N GLY A 216 -18.39 -18.44 -0.67
CA GLY A 216 -19.52 -17.88 0.08
C GLY A 216 -19.87 -16.42 -0.27
N GLY A 217 -19.11 -15.78 -1.16
CA GLY A 217 -19.38 -14.45 -1.70
C GLY A 217 -18.99 -13.30 -0.77
N LEU A 218 -19.30 -12.07 -1.23
CA LEU A 218 -18.85 -10.83 -0.60
C LEU A 218 -19.30 -10.68 0.87
N ALA A 219 -20.55 -11.05 1.18
CA ALA A 219 -21.07 -10.95 2.55
C ALA A 219 -20.28 -11.85 3.52
N VAL A 220 -19.97 -13.08 3.10
CA VAL A 220 -19.14 -14.01 3.88
C VAL A 220 -17.71 -13.49 4.01
N PHE A 221 -17.16 -12.89 2.94
CA PHE A 221 -15.84 -12.28 3.00
C PHE A 221 -15.75 -11.17 4.04
N VAL A 222 -16.70 -10.21 4.03
CA VAL A 222 -16.74 -9.12 5.01
C VAL A 222 -16.95 -9.65 6.43
N ALA A 223 -17.78 -10.67 6.63
CA ALA A 223 -17.93 -11.33 7.92
C ALA A 223 -16.60 -11.93 8.40
N LYS A 224 -15.84 -12.59 7.51
CA LYS A 224 -14.50 -13.10 7.82
C LYS A 224 -13.49 -12.01 8.12
N MET A 225 -13.55 -10.85 7.46
CA MET A 225 -12.67 -9.71 7.76
C MET A 225 -12.86 -9.24 9.20
N ASN A 226 -14.11 -9.09 9.64
CA ASN A 226 -14.42 -8.68 11.01
C ASN A 226 -14.11 -9.78 12.03
N ALA A 227 -14.37 -11.06 11.70
CA ALA A 227 -14.01 -12.18 12.57
C ALA A 227 -12.49 -12.28 12.76
N LYS A 228 -11.70 -12.08 11.69
CA LYS A 228 -10.24 -12.02 11.78
C LYS A 228 -9.78 -10.84 12.61
N ALA A 229 -10.34 -9.65 12.43
CA ALA A 229 -10.03 -8.49 13.28
C ALA A 229 -10.24 -8.83 14.78
N GLN A 230 -11.37 -9.45 15.13
CA GLN A 230 -11.64 -9.89 16.50
C GLN A 230 -10.64 -10.95 17.01
N GLN A 231 -10.30 -11.94 16.17
CA GLN A 231 -9.31 -12.97 16.50
C GLN A 231 -7.92 -12.37 16.77
N LEU A 232 -7.56 -11.31 16.06
CA LEU A 232 -6.30 -10.58 16.25
C LEU A 232 -6.35 -9.59 17.42
N GLY A 233 -7.49 -9.45 18.09
CA GLY A 233 -7.67 -8.48 19.18
C GLY A 233 -7.80 -7.03 18.71
N MET A 234 -8.10 -6.80 17.43
CA MET A 234 -8.31 -5.49 16.82
C MET A 234 -9.69 -4.93 17.18
N LYS A 235 -9.83 -4.41 18.40
CA LYS A 235 -11.11 -4.03 19.02
C LYS A 235 -11.72 -2.75 18.45
N ASP A 236 -10.90 -1.91 17.83
CA ASP A 236 -11.29 -0.63 17.25
C ASP A 236 -11.55 -0.73 15.75
N THR A 237 -11.52 -1.94 15.20
CA THR A 237 -11.60 -2.19 13.76
C THR A 237 -12.96 -2.69 13.33
N ARG A 238 -13.47 -2.11 12.24
CA ARG A 238 -14.66 -2.57 11.52
C ARG A 238 -14.47 -2.46 10.02
N TYR A 239 -14.82 -3.53 9.32
CA TYR A 239 -14.88 -3.58 7.85
C TYR A 239 -16.32 -3.73 7.37
N VAL A 240 -16.67 -3.01 6.32
CA VAL A 240 -17.95 -3.17 5.59
C VAL A 240 -17.74 -3.64 4.15
N GLU A 241 -16.53 -3.50 3.61
CA GLU A 241 -16.18 -3.89 2.25
C GLU A 241 -14.65 -4.05 2.08
N PRO A 242 -14.14 -4.74 1.03
CA PRO A 242 -12.75 -5.20 0.93
C PRO A 242 -11.75 -4.17 0.35
N THR A 243 -12.21 -3.01 -0.11
CA THR A 243 -11.40 -2.04 -0.85
C THR A 243 -10.95 -0.85 -0.01
N GLY A 244 -11.73 -0.41 0.97
CA GLY A 244 -11.51 0.82 1.72
C GLY A 244 -12.05 2.08 1.03
N LEU A 245 -13.04 1.95 0.15
CA LEU A 245 -13.77 3.09 -0.42
C LEU A 245 -14.79 3.64 0.57
N SER A 246 -15.37 2.79 1.41
CA SER A 246 -16.32 3.23 2.43
C SER A 246 -15.58 3.88 3.59
N SER A 247 -16.05 5.06 4.01
CA SER A 247 -15.56 5.70 5.24
C SER A 247 -15.97 4.95 6.52
N GLN A 248 -16.84 3.95 6.40
CA GLN A 248 -17.20 3.03 7.48
C GLN A 248 -16.17 1.92 7.70
N ASN A 249 -15.19 1.75 6.81
CA ASN A 249 -14.00 0.95 7.11
C ASN A 249 -13.09 1.77 8.03
N GLN A 250 -13.04 1.38 9.29
CA GLN A 250 -12.37 2.14 10.35
C GLN A 250 -11.47 1.23 11.19
N SER A 251 -10.42 1.81 11.75
CA SER A 251 -9.48 1.16 12.65
C SER A 251 -8.74 2.21 13.47
N SER A 252 -8.08 1.78 14.55
CA SER A 252 -7.06 2.57 15.26
C SER A 252 -5.65 2.27 14.75
N ALA A 253 -4.66 3.09 15.13
CA ALA A 253 -3.27 2.84 14.76
C ALA A 253 -2.70 1.58 15.41
N ARG A 254 -3.14 1.26 16.64
CA ARG A 254 -2.74 0.06 17.39
C ARG A 254 -3.20 -1.23 16.70
N ASP A 255 -4.46 -1.23 16.27
CA ASP A 255 -5.03 -2.34 15.51
C ASP A 255 -4.30 -2.54 14.18
N LEU A 256 -4.02 -1.46 13.46
CA LEU A 256 -3.26 -1.53 12.21
C LEU A 256 -1.83 -2.01 12.41
N ALA A 257 -1.16 -1.62 13.50
CA ALA A 257 0.17 -2.14 13.81
C ALA A 257 0.15 -3.66 14.02
N THR A 258 -0.91 -4.17 14.68
CA THR A 258 -1.14 -5.61 14.84
C THR A 258 -1.33 -6.29 13.47
N LEU A 259 -2.19 -5.72 12.61
CA LEU A 259 -2.43 -6.24 11.27
C LEU A 259 -1.15 -6.26 10.42
N VAL A 260 -0.32 -5.21 10.48
CA VAL A 260 0.96 -5.15 9.77
C VAL A 260 1.91 -6.24 10.26
N GLY A 261 2.02 -6.45 11.57
CA GLY A 261 2.86 -7.50 12.14
C GLY A 261 2.47 -8.89 11.65
N VAL A 262 1.16 -9.20 11.64
CA VAL A 262 0.65 -10.49 11.14
C VAL A 262 0.82 -10.62 9.63
N ALA A 263 0.45 -9.59 8.86
CA ALA A 263 0.56 -9.61 7.40
C ALA A 263 2.02 -9.72 6.93
N HIS A 264 2.96 -9.11 7.65
CA HIS A 264 4.40 -9.26 7.40
C HIS A 264 4.86 -10.72 7.58
N GLY A 265 4.20 -11.51 8.43
CA GLY A 265 4.47 -12.94 8.57
C GLY A 265 4.15 -13.78 7.33
N VAL A 266 3.44 -13.23 6.33
CA VAL A 266 3.03 -13.92 5.11
C VAL A 266 3.96 -13.52 3.95
N PRO A 267 4.88 -14.40 3.48
CA PRO A 267 5.86 -14.05 2.45
C PRO A 267 5.25 -13.50 1.16
N LEU A 268 4.11 -14.08 0.74
CA LEU A 268 3.37 -13.61 -0.43
C LEU A 268 2.95 -12.13 -0.30
N LEU A 269 2.48 -11.69 0.86
CA LEU A 269 2.05 -10.30 1.04
C LEU A 269 3.24 -9.34 1.04
N ARG A 270 4.39 -9.77 1.59
CA ARG A 270 5.63 -9.00 1.51
C ARG A 270 6.01 -8.76 0.06
N GLU A 271 6.17 -9.83 -0.71
CA GLU A 271 6.54 -9.77 -2.13
C GLU A 271 5.59 -8.88 -2.95
N LEU A 272 4.29 -9.15 -2.85
CA LEU A 272 3.30 -8.43 -3.66
C LEU A 272 3.18 -6.96 -3.25
N SER A 273 3.28 -6.65 -1.96
CA SER A 273 3.14 -5.26 -1.49
C SER A 273 4.37 -4.40 -1.77
N THR A 274 5.57 -5.00 -1.89
CA THR A 274 6.84 -4.27 -2.08
C THR A 274 7.40 -4.38 -3.50
N SER A 275 6.68 -5.03 -4.42
CA SER A 275 6.99 -4.96 -5.84
C SER A 275 6.92 -3.50 -6.35
N PRO A 276 7.92 -3.00 -7.11
CA PRO A 276 7.96 -1.60 -7.55
C PRO A 276 6.96 -1.26 -8.67
N GLY A 277 6.55 -2.26 -9.45
CA GLY A 277 5.63 -2.14 -10.58
C GLY A 277 5.33 -3.51 -11.20
N TYR A 278 4.25 -3.57 -11.97
CA TYR A 278 3.79 -4.79 -12.63
C TYR A 278 3.02 -4.47 -13.90
N GLU A 279 3.13 -5.33 -14.90
CA GLU A 279 2.44 -5.20 -16.19
C GLU A 279 1.47 -6.34 -16.36
N VAL A 280 0.23 -6.03 -16.74
CA VAL A 280 -0.79 -7.04 -17.05
C VAL A 280 -1.25 -6.92 -18.48
N GLU A 281 -1.36 -8.06 -19.15
CA GLU A 281 -1.90 -8.16 -20.50
C GLU A 281 -3.42 -8.26 -20.44
N VAL A 282 -4.12 -7.30 -21.06
CA VAL A 282 -5.58 -7.25 -21.13
C VAL A 282 -5.99 -7.18 -22.60
N GLY A 283 -6.25 -8.35 -23.17
CA GLY A 283 -6.56 -8.51 -24.59
C GLY A 283 -5.36 -8.11 -25.46
N ARG A 284 -5.47 -6.99 -26.19
CA ARG A 284 -4.38 -6.44 -27.04
C ARG A 284 -3.61 -5.29 -26.38
N ARG A 285 -3.79 -5.07 -25.08
CA ARG A 285 -3.24 -3.92 -24.35
C ARG A 285 -2.46 -4.39 -23.13
N THR A 286 -1.24 -3.92 -23.01
CA THR A 286 -0.48 -3.99 -21.75
C THR A 286 -0.86 -2.81 -20.84
N LEU A 287 -1.22 -3.09 -19.59
CA LEU A 287 -1.48 -2.09 -18.57
C LEU A 287 -0.37 -2.08 -17.52
N GLN A 288 0.25 -0.92 -17.35
CA GLN A 288 1.36 -0.66 -16.44
C GLN A 288 0.91 -0.20 -15.05
N PHE A 289 1.21 -0.94 -14.00
CA PHE A 289 0.88 -0.60 -12.62
C PHE A 289 2.14 -0.29 -11.81
N ASN A 290 2.06 0.67 -10.88
CA ASN A 290 3.19 1.12 -10.09
C ASN A 290 2.85 1.08 -8.61
N ASN A 291 3.86 0.82 -7.78
CA ASN A 291 3.68 0.90 -6.33
C ASN A 291 3.22 2.29 -5.91
N THR A 292 2.20 2.33 -5.06
CA THR A 292 1.64 3.58 -4.51
C THR A 292 2.53 4.20 -3.44
N ASN A 293 3.36 3.41 -2.77
CA ASN A 293 4.40 3.91 -1.88
C ASN A 293 5.70 4.14 -2.67
N ARG A 294 6.07 5.40 -2.86
CA ARG A 294 7.28 5.76 -3.61
C ARG A 294 8.57 5.37 -2.92
N LEU A 295 8.54 5.16 -1.60
CA LEU A 295 9.72 4.75 -0.82
C LEU A 295 10.20 3.35 -1.19
N VAL A 296 9.31 2.49 -1.73
CA VAL A 296 9.66 1.14 -2.21
C VAL A 296 10.75 1.14 -3.29
N LYS A 297 10.82 2.22 -4.10
CA LYS A 297 11.85 2.35 -5.14
C LYS A 297 13.14 2.99 -4.63
N SER A 298 13.17 3.43 -3.37
CA SER A 298 14.32 4.10 -2.79
C SER A 298 15.31 3.07 -2.24
N PRO A 299 16.59 3.11 -2.63
CA PRO A 299 17.61 2.21 -2.07
C PRO A 299 17.92 2.52 -0.59
N ALA A 300 17.44 3.65 -0.07
CA ALA A 300 17.64 4.04 1.32
C ALA A 300 16.62 3.38 2.28
N TRP A 301 15.67 2.62 1.74
CA TRP A 301 14.60 1.98 2.50
C TRP A 301 14.63 0.47 2.29
N ASP A 302 14.69 -0.28 3.39
CA ASP A 302 14.39 -1.71 3.40
C ASP A 302 12.97 -1.91 3.94
N ILE A 303 12.00 -1.99 3.02
CA ILE A 303 10.58 -2.14 3.35
C ILE A 303 10.20 -3.60 3.19
N GLY A 304 9.77 -4.24 4.28
CA GLY A 304 9.29 -5.62 4.27
C GLY A 304 7.81 -5.74 3.89
N LEU A 305 6.99 -4.73 4.19
CA LEU A 305 5.56 -4.70 3.85
C LEU A 305 5.06 -3.25 3.80
N GLN A 306 4.14 -2.91 2.89
CA GLN A 306 3.50 -1.59 2.89
C GLN A 306 2.05 -1.61 2.41
N LYS A 307 1.29 -0.60 2.82
CA LYS A 307 0.06 -0.21 2.14
C LYS A 307 -0.18 1.29 2.29
N THR A 308 -0.64 1.93 1.21
CA THR A 308 -1.14 3.32 1.25
C THR A 308 -2.67 3.38 1.14
N GLY A 309 -3.27 4.50 1.54
CA GLY A 309 -4.70 4.74 1.37
C GLY A 309 -5.04 6.22 1.22
N TYR A 310 -6.12 6.52 0.50
CA TYR A 310 -6.69 7.86 0.43
C TYR A 310 -8.18 7.79 0.04
N ILE A 311 -9.00 8.43 0.86
CA ILE A 311 -10.32 9.00 0.53
C ILE A 311 -10.40 10.33 1.28
N SER A 312 -11.25 11.27 0.86
CA SER A 312 -11.32 12.58 1.50
C SER A 312 -11.58 12.49 3.01
N GLU A 313 -12.43 11.56 3.43
CA GLU A 313 -12.80 11.34 4.83
C GLU A 313 -11.66 10.76 5.69
N ALA A 314 -10.74 10.00 5.09
CA ALA A 314 -9.61 9.35 5.76
C ALA A 314 -8.34 10.21 5.79
N GLY A 315 -8.26 11.23 4.92
CA GLY A 315 -6.99 11.84 4.57
C GLY A 315 -6.05 10.81 3.91
N ARG A 316 -4.74 11.07 3.95
CA ARG A 316 -3.75 10.17 3.34
C ARG A 316 -3.12 9.27 4.38
N CYS A 317 -3.28 7.96 4.21
CA CYS A 317 -2.80 6.93 5.11
C CYS A 317 -1.60 6.17 4.53
N LEU A 318 -0.70 5.74 5.41
CA LEU A 318 0.40 4.82 5.14
C LEU A 318 0.57 3.88 6.33
N VAL A 319 0.68 2.60 6.06
CA VAL A 319 1.25 1.63 7.00
C VAL A 319 2.41 0.93 6.33
N MET A 320 3.47 0.66 7.08
CA MET A 320 4.59 -0.13 6.59
C MET A 320 5.38 -0.78 7.70
N GLN A 321 6.00 -1.90 7.38
CA GLN A 321 7.10 -2.49 8.12
C GLN A 321 8.37 -2.17 7.35
N ALA A 322 9.41 -1.68 8.03
CA ALA A 322 10.72 -1.45 7.44
C ALA A 322 11.84 -1.60 8.47
N GLU A 323 13.04 -1.96 8.00
CA GLU A 323 14.24 -1.91 8.82
C GLU A 323 14.83 -0.50 8.85
N VAL A 324 15.03 0.04 10.04
CA VAL A 324 15.61 1.36 10.28
C VAL A 324 16.62 1.27 11.41
N ALA A 325 17.87 1.66 11.15
CA ALA A 325 18.96 1.58 12.12
C ALA A 325 19.09 0.19 12.81
N GLY A 326 18.91 -0.89 12.04
CA GLY A 326 18.97 -2.27 12.53
C GLY A 326 17.73 -2.73 13.32
N ARG A 327 16.68 -1.91 13.41
CA ARG A 327 15.41 -2.24 14.07
C ARG A 327 14.31 -2.48 13.05
N LYS A 328 13.51 -3.53 13.23
CA LYS A 328 12.30 -3.78 12.44
C LYS A 328 11.16 -2.94 12.99
N LEU A 329 10.81 -1.87 12.31
CA LEU A 329 9.79 -0.93 12.77
C LEU A 329 8.50 -1.09 11.98
N ILE A 330 7.38 -1.14 12.71
CA ILE A 330 6.04 -0.96 12.18
C ILE A 330 5.66 0.51 12.35
N MET A 331 5.38 1.16 11.24
CA MET A 331 4.98 2.57 11.20
C MET A 331 3.56 2.70 10.65
N VAL A 332 2.71 3.40 11.39
CA VAL A 332 1.33 3.70 11.03
C VAL A 332 1.15 5.21 11.04
N PHE A 333 0.69 5.75 9.91
CA PHE A 333 0.41 7.17 9.72
C PHE A 333 -0.99 7.30 9.12
N LEU A 334 -1.94 7.90 9.87
CA LEU A 334 -3.30 8.12 9.38
C LEU A 334 -3.60 9.61 9.26
N ASP A 335 -4.46 9.93 8.31
CA ASP A 335 -4.95 11.28 8.08
C ASP A 335 -3.83 12.33 7.93
N SER A 336 -2.89 12.05 7.02
CA SER A 336 -1.82 12.98 6.70
C SER A 336 -2.27 14.07 5.73
N ALA A 337 -1.97 15.33 6.09
CA ALA A 337 -2.29 16.51 5.30
C ALA A 337 -1.25 16.77 4.20
N GLY A 338 -1.65 16.65 2.93
CA GLY A 338 -0.81 16.94 1.76
C GLY A 338 -0.34 15.69 0.98
N LYS A 339 -0.09 15.86 -0.32
CA LYS A 339 0.10 14.72 -1.26
C LYS A 339 1.18 13.71 -0.85
N PHE A 340 2.31 14.21 -0.35
CA PHE A 340 3.50 13.42 -0.02
C PHE A 340 3.83 13.41 1.47
N SER A 341 2.98 14.02 2.29
CA SER A 341 3.27 14.30 3.68
C SER A 341 3.51 13.04 4.51
N ARG A 342 2.71 11.98 4.33
CA ARG A 342 2.92 10.67 4.99
C ARG A 342 4.26 10.00 4.63
N LEU A 343 4.80 10.26 3.44
CA LEU A 343 6.13 9.77 3.07
C LEU A 343 7.21 10.61 3.77
N GLY A 344 7.00 11.93 3.85
CA GLY A 344 7.84 12.82 4.64
C GLY A 344 7.79 12.52 6.14
N ASP A 345 6.65 12.08 6.67
CA ASP A 345 6.49 11.63 8.05
C ASP A 345 7.36 10.38 8.31
N ALA A 346 7.36 9.42 7.37
CA ALA A 346 8.23 8.25 7.44
C ALA A 346 9.72 8.64 7.43
N GLU A 347 10.15 9.56 6.57
CA GLU A 347 11.54 10.07 6.56
C GLU A 347 11.90 10.80 7.86
N ARG A 348 10.98 11.59 8.43
CA ARG A 348 11.22 12.28 9.72
C ARG A 348 11.39 11.27 10.86
N VAL A 349 10.55 10.24 10.92
CA VAL A 349 10.69 9.15 11.90
C VAL A 349 12.02 8.43 11.69
N ARG A 350 12.38 8.09 10.46
CA ARG A 350 13.63 7.41 10.15
C ARG A 350 14.85 8.20 10.63
N HIS A 351 14.97 9.46 10.25
CA HIS A 351 16.08 10.32 10.68
C HIS A 351 16.14 10.46 12.20
N TRP A 352 14.98 10.56 12.85
CA TRP A 352 14.91 10.64 14.31
C TRP A 352 15.38 9.35 15.01
N VAL A 353 15.02 8.18 14.49
CA VAL A 353 15.51 6.88 15.02
C VAL A 353 17.02 6.73 14.80
N GLU A 354 17.50 7.05 13.60
CA GLU A 354 18.94 6.99 13.25
C GLU A 354 19.76 7.91 14.17
N ALA A 355 19.31 9.15 14.41
CA ALA A 355 19.98 10.10 15.30
C ALA A 355 19.99 9.69 16.78
N ARG A 356 19.08 8.79 17.20
CA ARG A 356 19.05 8.24 18.56
C ARG A 356 19.88 6.96 18.70
N SER A 357 20.09 6.24 17.61
CA SER A 357 20.85 4.98 17.59
C SER A 357 22.35 5.19 17.37
N GLY A 358 22.75 6.36 16.84
CA GLY A 358 24.15 6.78 16.71
C GLY A 358 24.72 7.47 17.96
N ARG A 359 23.97 7.53 19.06
CA ARG A 359 24.43 7.86 20.41
C ARG A 359 24.51 6.57 21.21
#